data_AF-A0A7R9QG23-F1
#
_entry.id   AF-A0A7R9QG23-F1
#
_cell.length_a   1.000
_cell.length_b   1.000
_cell.length_c   1.000
_cell.angle_alpha   90.00
_cell.angle_beta   90.00
_cell.angle_gamma   90.00
#
_symmetry.space_group_name_H-M   'P 1'
#
loop_
_entity.id
_entity.type
_entity.pdbx_description
1 polymer ?
#
loop_
_entity_poly.entity_id
_entity_poly.type
_entity_poly.pdbx_seq_one_letter_code
_entity_poly.pdbx_strand_id
1 'polypeptide(L)'
;AETHDCCQHLLSDRERLNAENSRLRDMCEKSSMAGVIERARNRLNNYHMESKFTDMCDNRRRLAITVSIDAILRTDSYESMATHITHAFNGTEAYNWEQTVRWHCVVYGRSGGYSAIVSADQYFRVSFGELVIVIFGFNLV
;
A
#
# COMPACT_ATOMS: atom_id res chain seq x y z
N ALA A 1 -54.03 20.47 15.03
CA ALA A 1 -53.05 21.11 14.11
C ALA A 1 -51.66 20.49 14.31
N GLU A 2 -51.53 19.16 14.42
CA GLU A 2 -50.29 18.50 14.89
C GLU A 2 -49.60 17.62 13.83
N THR A 3 -50.12 17.56 12.60
CA THR A 3 -49.56 16.69 11.56
C THR A 3 -48.40 17.31 10.78
N HIS A 4 -48.06 18.58 11.02
CA HIS A 4 -47.08 19.31 10.20
C HIS A 4 -45.62 19.19 10.65
N ASP A 5 -45.36 18.90 11.93
CA ASP A 5 -43.99 18.85 12.48
C ASP A 5 -43.27 17.51 12.23
N CYS A 6 -44.00 16.40 12.24
CA CYS A 6 -43.40 15.06 12.11
C CYS A 6 -42.77 14.83 10.71
N CYS A 7 -43.36 15.41 9.66
CA CYS A 7 -42.84 15.27 8.30
C CYS A 7 -41.54 16.07 8.05
N GLN A 8 -41.36 17.22 8.73
CA GLN A 8 -40.12 18.01 8.58
C GLN A 8 -38.92 17.33 9.24
N HIS A 9 -39.11 16.70 10.40
CA HIS A 9 -38.05 15.93 11.05
C HIS A 9 -37.61 14.72 10.22
N LEU A 10 -38.55 13.96 9.68
CA LEU A 10 -38.26 12.79 8.82
C LEU A 10 -37.53 13.15 7.51
N LEU A 11 -37.81 14.33 6.94
CA LEU A 11 -37.07 14.83 5.77
C LEU A 11 -35.62 15.16 6.14
N SER A 12 -35.38 15.80 7.29
CA SER A 12 -34.02 16.11 7.77
C SER A 12 -33.21 14.86 8.13
N ASP A 13 -33.86 13.83 8.70
CA ASP A 13 -33.21 12.57 9.04
C ASP A 13 -32.88 11.76 7.79
N ARG A 14 -33.75 11.80 6.78
CA ARG A 14 -33.50 11.17 5.47
C ARG A 14 -32.34 11.85 4.73
N GLU A 15 -32.23 13.18 4.81
CA GLU A 15 -31.10 13.92 4.25
C GLU A 15 -29.78 13.61 4.97
N ARG A 16 -29.81 13.53 6.31
CA ARG A 16 -28.66 13.08 7.12
C ARG A 16 -28.20 11.67 6.75
N LEU A 17 -29.14 10.73 6.66
CA LEU A 17 -28.84 9.34 6.31
C LEU A 17 -28.28 9.21 4.89
N ASN A 18 -28.78 10.02 3.95
CA ASN A 18 -28.24 10.07 2.58
C ASN A 18 -26.82 10.65 2.55
N ALA A 19 -26.55 11.71 3.31
CA ALA A 19 -25.20 12.29 3.42
C ALA A 19 -24.21 11.30 4.04
N GLU A 20 -24.64 10.56 5.06
CA GLU A 20 -23.83 9.53 5.73
C GLU A 20 -23.58 8.31 4.83
N ASN A 21 -24.60 7.81 4.13
CA ASN A 21 -24.42 6.76 3.12
C ASN A 21 -23.51 7.19 1.97
N SER A 22 -23.59 8.45 1.54
CA SER A 22 -22.68 9.00 0.53
C SER A 22 -21.24 9.03 1.04
N ARG A 23 -21.02 9.44 2.30
CA ARG A 23 -19.69 9.40 2.94
C ARG A 23 -19.15 7.97 3.09
N LEU A 24 -20.00 7.02 3.48
CA LEU A 24 -19.60 5.61 3.62
C LEU A 24 -19.25 4.99 2.28
N ARG A 25 -19.99 5.30 1.20
CA ARG A 25 -19.64 4.91 -0.17
C ARG A 25 -18.31 5.51 -0.60
N ASP A 26 -18.10 6.80 -0.35
CA ASP A 26 -16.84 7.50 -0.62
C ASP A 26 -15.66 6.85 0.13
N MET A 27 -15.85 6.49 1.39
CA MET A 27 -14.86 5.78 2.20
C MET A 27 -14.60 4.37 1.67
N CYS A 28 -15.64 3.66 1.22
CA CYS A 28 -15.53 2.30 0.70
C CYS A 28 -14.84 2.29 -0.68
N GLU A 29 -15.17 3.22 -1.58
CA GLU A 29 -14.45 3.42 -2.83
C GLU A 29 -13.01 3.84 -2.58
N LYS A 30 -12.77 4.74 -1.61
CA LYS A 30 -11.41 5.11 -1.23
C LYS A 30 -10.64 3.93 -0.65
N SER A 31 -11.28 3.03 0.09
CA SER A 31 -10.63 1.86 0.68
C SER A 31 -10.54 0.67 -0.29
N SER A 32 -11.28 0.71 -1.39
CA SER A 32 -11.25 -0.33 -2.42
C SER A 32 -9.88 -0.39 -3.11
N MET A 33 -9.47 -1.60 -3.50
CA MET A 33 -8.22 -1.82 -4.24
C MET A 33 -8.17 -0.97 -5.52
N ALA A 34 -9.30 -0.82 -6.22
CA ALA A 34 -9.41 0.01 -7.41
C ALA A 34 -9.19 1.51 -7.10
N GLY A 35 -9.76 2.02 -6.00
CA GLY A 35 -9.55 3.41 -5.57
C GLY A 35 -8.15 3.68 -5.02
N VAL A 36 -7.51 2.70 -4.38
CA VAL A 36 -6.08 2.77 -4.00
C VAL A 36 -5.21 2.81 -5.25
N ILE A 37 -5.45 1.93 -6.22
CA ILE A 37 -4.74 1.89 -7.51
C ILE A 37 -4.95 3.20 -8.30
N GLU A 38 -6.13 3.79 -8.27
CA GLU A 38 -6.42 5.05 -8.99
C GLU A 38 -5.79 6.27 -8.31
N ARG A 39 -5.76 6.34 -6.97
CA ARG A 39 -5.01 7.38 -6.25
C ARG A 39 -3.51 7.23 -6.40
N ALA A 40 -3.04 5.99 -6.40
CA ALA A 40 -1.67 5.66 -6.75
C ALA A 40 -1.41 6.15 -8.17
N ARG A 41 -2.20 5.75 -9.17
CA ARG A 41 -2.09 6.20 -10.57
C ARG A 41 -2.07 7.72 -10.72
N ASN A 42 -2.94 8.45 -10.02
CA ASN A 42 -2.95 9.92 -10.08
C ASN A 42 -1.73 10.59 -9.42
N ARG A 43 -1.12 9.99 -8.38
CA ARG A 43 0.20 10.42 -7.83
C ARG A 43 1.39 9.85 -8.63
N LEU A 44 1.19 8.73 -9.33
CA LEU A 44 2.19 7.91 -10.01
C LEU A 44 2.16 8.08 -11.54
N ASN A 45 1.42 9.04 -12.11
CA ASN A 45 1.45 9.31 -13.57
C ASN A 45 2.85 9.69 -14.09
N ASN A 46 3.81 9.94 -13.20
CA ASN A 46 5.25 10.12 -13.48
C ASN A 46 6.12 8.91 -13.11
N TYR A 47 5.53 7.80 -12.68
CA TYR A 47 6.23 6.67 -12.09
C TYR A 47 6.06 5.42 -12.96
N HIS A 48 6.96 5.23 -13.93
CA HIS A 48 7.05 3.98 -14.69
C HIS A 48 7.47 2.85 -13.75
N MET A 49 6.68 1.77 -13.68
CA MET A 49 6.98 0.60 -12.85
C MET A 49 7.92 -0.34 -13.60
N GLU A 50 9.21 -0.32 -13.28
CA GLU A 50 10.18 -1.31 -13.75
C GLU A 50 10.48 -2.32 -12.64
N SER A 51 10.05 -3.57 -12.82
CA SER A 51 10.51 -4.69 -11.99
C SER A 51 11.77 -5.27 -12.64
N LYS A 52 12.89 -5.23 -11.91
CA LYS A 52 14.14 -5.87 -12.34
C LYS A 52 14.50 -6.92 -11.30
N PHE A 53 14.67 -8.16 -11.76
CA PHE A 53 15.13 -9.33 -10.99
C PHE A 53 14.24 -9.71 -9.80
N THR A 54 13.31 -10.63 -10.01
CA THR A 54 12.58 -11.28 -8.92
C THR A 54 12.20 -12.70 -9.34
N ASP A 55 12.84 -13.71 -8.76
CA ASP A 55 12.34 -15.10 -8.79
C ASP A 55 11.26 -15.33 -7.71
N MET A 56 10.94 -14.26 -6.96
CA MET A 56 9.81 -14.19 -6.05
C MET A 56 8.50 -14.52 -6.77
N CYS A 57 7.70 -15.43 -6.19
CA CYS A 57 6.43 -15.86 -6.78
C CYS A 57 5.41 -14.72 -6.90
N ASP A 58 4.46 -14.85 -7.85
CA ASP A 58 3.53 -13.78 -8.22
C ASP A 58 2.70 -13.21 -7.05
N ASN A 59 2.29 -14.05 -6.11
CA ASN A 59 1.54 -13.61 -4.94
C ASN A 59 2.36 -12.67 -4.06
N ARG A 60 3.62 -13.03 -3.81
CA ARG A 60 4.57 -12.19 -3.06
C ARG A 60 4.91 -10.93 -3.86
N ARG A 61 5.09 -11.02 -5.18
CA ARG A 61 5.34 -9.84 -6.02
C ARG A 61 4.18 -8.83 -5.95
N ARG A 62 2.94 -9.30 -6.07
CA ARG A 62 1.74 -8.44 -5.97
C ARG A 62 1.64 -7.78 -4.61
N LEU A 63 1.86 -8.53 -3.54
CA LEU A 63 1.84 -7.99 -2.18
C LEU A 63 2.94 -6.95 -1.97
N ALA A 64 4.16 -7.21 -2.44
CA ALA A 64 5.28 -6.26 -2.41
C ALA A 64 4.93 -4.92 -3.06
N ILE A 65 4.29 -4.96 -4.23
CA ILE A 65 3.81 -3.79 -4.96
C ILE A 65 2.72 -3.07 -4.15
N THR A 66 1.72 -3.79 -3.66
CA THR A 66 0.61 -3.22 -2.88
C THR A 66 1.10 -2.50 -1.63
N VAL A 67 1.99 -3.14 -0.85
CA VAL A 67 2.57 -2.55 0.36
C VAL A 67 3.44 -1.34 0.03
N SER A 68 4.20 -1.39 -1.06
CA SER A 68 5.03 -0.26 -1.50
C SER A 68 4.17 0.94 -1.89
N ILE A 69 3.08 0.72 -2.63
CA ILE A 69 2.12 1.77 -2.98
C ILE A 69 1.49 2.37 -1.73
N ASP A 70 1.04 1.55 -0.79
CA ASP A 70 0.46 2.02 0.47
C ASP A 70 1.45 2.87 1.27
N ALA A 71 2.73 2.47 1.33
CA ALA A 71 3.79 3.24 1.98
C ALA A 71 4.00 4.62 1.33
N ILE A 72 4.05 4.67 -0.01
CA ILE A 72 4.18 5.92 -0.80
C ILE A 72 2.98 6.84 -0.56
N LEU A 73 1.79 6.28 -0.40
CA LEU A 73 0.59 7.07 -0.18
C LEU A 73 0.51 7.67 1.23
N ARG A 74 1.08 7.00 2.23
CA ARG A 74 0.97 7.35 3.65
C ARG A 74 2.11 8.21 4.19
N THR A 75 3.27 8.17 3.55
CA THR A 75 4.49 8.74 4.12
C THR A 75 5.25 9.53 3.07
N ASP A 76 5.91 10.61 3.50
CA ASP A 76 6.67 11.49 2.60
C ASP A 76 8.20 11.33 2.75
N SER A 77 8.67 10.50 3.70
CA SER A 77 10.10 10.24 3.93
C SER A 77 10.47 8.81 3.53
N TYR A 78 11.68 8.63 2.98
CA TYR A 78 12.18 7.31 2.59
C TYR A 78 12.32 6.35 3.78
N GLU A 79 12.73 6.86 4.94
CA GLU A 79 12.87 6.08 6.17
C GLU A 79 11.51 5.55 6.66
N SER A 80 10.47 6.39 6.64
CA SER A 80 9.12 5.97 7.03
C SER A 80 8.54 4.97 6.04
N MET A 81 8.78 5.16 4.73
CA MET A 81 8.39 4.18 3.70
C MET A 81 9.06 2.82 3.96
N ALA A 82 10.38 2.81 4.16
CA ALA A 82 11.15 1.59 4.42
C ALA A 82 10.67 0.87 5.68
N THR A 83 10.40 1.62 6.75
CA THR A 83 9.89 1.10 8.02
C THR A 83 8.51 0.47 7.85
N HIS A 84 7.59 1.14 7.17
CA HIS A 84 6.24 0.64 6.89
C HIS A 84 6.28 -0.69 6.12
N ILE A 85 7.07 -0.73 5.04
CA ILE A 85 7.22 -1.92 4.20
C ILE A 85 7.84 -3.07 5.00
N THR A 86 8.90 -2.79 5.77
CA THR A 86 9.59 -3.78 6.60
C THR A 86 8.66 -4.38 7.66
N HIS A 87 7.86 -3.54 8.33
CA HIS A 87 6.88 -4.01 9.31
C HIS A 87 5.78 -4.85 8.66
N ALA A 88 5.27 -4.45 7.50
CA ALA A 88 4.26 -5.22 6.80
C ALA A 88 4.79 -6.62 6.43
N PHE A 89 5.99 -6.73 5.87
CA PHE A 89 6.58 -8.01 5.50
C PHE A 89 6.87 -8.92 6.69
N ASN A 90 7.44 -8.38 7.78
CA ASN A 90 7.73 -9.18 8.97
C ASN A 90 6.48 -9.51 9.81
N GLY A 91 5.40 -8.71 9.68
CA GLY A 91 4.15 -8.88 10.42
C GLY A 91 3.11 -9.75 9.72
N THR A 92 3.21 -9.97 8.41
CA THR A 92 2.28 -10.85 7.68
C THR A 92 2.73 -12.32 7.72
N GLU A 93 1.81 -13.21 8.10
CA GLU A 93 2.00 -14.67 7.99
C GLU A 93 2.32 -15.11 6.55
N ALA A 94 1.91 -14.34 5.54
CA ALA A 94 2.21 -14.58 4.12
C ALA A 94 3.72 -14.63 3.79
N TYR A 95 4.56 -14.00 4.62
CA TYR A 95 6.02 -13.96 4.44
C TYR A 95 6.80 -14.58 5.59
N ASN A 96 6.17 -14.71 6.75
CA ASN A 96 6.79 -15.21 7.97
C ASN A 96 6.27 -16.60 8.39
N TRP A 97 5.69 -17.36 7.45
CA TRP A 97 5.09 -18.67 7.69
C TRP A 97 6.08 -19.71 8.26
N GLU A 98 7.38 -19.57 8.00
CA GLU A 98 8.42 -20.41 8.63
C GLU A 98 9.13 -19.71 9.81
N GLN A 99 8.85 -18.44 10.13
CA GLN A 99 9.59 -17.62 11.11
C GLN A 99 11.12 -17.54 10.91
N THR A 100 11.62 -18.04 9.80
CA THR A 100 13.05 -18.19 9.50
C THR A 100 13.59 -17.08 8.64
N VAL A 101 12.77 -16.13 8.17
CA VAL A 101 13.22 -15.05 7.27
C VAL A 101 12.90 -13.70 7.89
N ARG A 102 13.93 -12.88 8.08
CA ARG A 102 13.78 -11.47 8.45
C ARG A 102 13.89 -10.60 7.22
N TRP A 103 12.84 -9.85 6.95
CA TRP A 103 12.74 -8.95 5.81
C TRP A 103 13.26 -7.56 6.15
N HIS A 104 13.85 -6.92 5.15
CA HIS A 104 14.41 -5.57 5.20
C HIS A 104 13.99 -4.81 3.94
N CYS A 105 13.90 -3.49 4.05
CA CYS A 105 13.59 -2.60 2.95
C CYS A 105 14.54 -1.41 2.93
N VAL A 106 14.97 -1.03 1.73
CA VAL A 106 15.71 0.20 1.48
C VAL A 106 14.98 0.99 0.40
N VAL A 107 14.79 2.28 0.67
CA VAL A 107 14.10 3.22 -0.23
C VAL A 107 15.06 4.35 -0.56
N TYR A 108 15.23 4.67 -1.83
CA TYR A 108 16.17 5.69 -2.30
C TYR A 108 15.74 6.31 -3.63
N GLY A 109 16.24 7.50 -3.93
CA GLY A 109 16.03 8.16 -5.23
C GLY A 109 16.96 7.62 -6.33
N ARG A 110 16.75 7.99 -7.60
CA ARG A 110 17.42 7.43 -8.78
C ARG A 110 18.95 7.47 -8.78
N SER A 111 19.57 8.40 -8.03
CA SER A 111 21.02 8.51 -7.89
C SER A 111 21.63 7.54 -6.85
N GLY A 112 20.81 6.85 -6.07
CA GLY A 112 21.26 5.83 -5.13
C GLY A 112 21.44 4.47 -5.80
N GLY A 113 22.23 3.61 -5.17
CA GLY A 113 22.40 2.22 -5.55
C GLY A 113 22.41 1.35 -4.31
N TYR A 114 21.62 0.28 -4.31
CA TYR A 114 21.64 -0.72 -3.27
C TYR A 114 21.55 -2.11 -3.88
N SER A 115 22.45 -2.98 -3.45
CA SER A 115 22.50 -4.39 -3.82
C SER A 115 22.72 -5.21 -2.55
N ALA A 116 21.93 -6.27 -2.39
CA ALA A 116 22.12 -7.25 -1.34
C ALA A 116 22.36 -8.63 -1.97
N ILE A 117 23.25 -9.40 -1.36
CA ILE A 117 23.48 -10.80 -1.75
C ILE A 117 22.52 -11.63 -0.89
N VAL A 118 21.43 -12.09 -1.50
CA VAL A 118 20.36 -12.87 -0.85
C VAL A 118 19.84 -13.93 -1.83
N SER A 119 19.03 -14.88 -1.36
CA SER A 119 18.34 -15.82 -2.22
C SER A 119 17.44 -15.09 -3.22
N ALA A 120 17.39 -15.58 -4.48
CA ALA A 120 16.68 -14.88 -5.56
C ALA A 120 15.16 -14.77 -5.34
N ASP A 121 14.57 -15.71 -4.59
CA ASP A 121 13.16 -15.69 -4.17
C ASP A 121 12.89 -14.74 -2.98
N GLN A 122 13.96 -14.26 -2.35
CA GLN A 122 13.97 -13.31 -1.23
C GLN A 122 14.44 -11.93 -1.65
N TYR A 123 14.49 -11.62 -2.95
CA TYR A 123 14.84 -10.30 -3.46
C TYR A 123 13.73 -9.73 -4.34
N PHE A 124 13.40 -8.47 -4.11
CA PHE A 124 12.46 -7.73 -4.92
C PHE A 124 12.91 -6.29 -5.08
N ARG A 125 13.09 -5.85 -6.33
CA ARG A 125 13.36 -4.45 -6.66
C ARG A 125 12.27 -3.92 -7.57
N VAL A 126 11.70 -2.80 -7.15
CA VAL A 126 10.73 -2.05 -7.94
C VAL A 126 11.14 -0.59 -7.99
N SER A 127 11.09 -0.03 -9.18
CA SER A 127 11.19 1.41 -9.35
C SER A 127 9.80 1.96 -9.61
N PHE A 128 9.45 3.00 -8.90
CA PHE A 128 8.35 3.87 -9.25
C PHE A 128 9.04 5.19 -9.65
N GLY A 129 9.10 5.53 -10.94
CA GLY A 129 9.70 6.81 -11.37
C GLY A 129 11.13 7.01 -10.88
N GLU A 130 11.38 8.10 -10.17
CA GLU A 130 12.67 8.39 -9.53
C GLU A 130 12.88 7.66 -8.20
N LEU A 131 11.82 7.05 -7.64
CA LEU A 131 11.87 6.31 -6.39
C LEU A 131 12.20 4.84 -6.65
N VAL A 132 13.16 4.31 -5.93
CA VAL A 132 13.54 2.89 -5.97
C VAL A 132 13.30 2.28 -4.60
N ILE A 133 12.64 1.13 -4.60
CA ILE A 133 12.35 0.34 -3.41
C ILE A 133 12.98 -1.04 -3.62
N VAL A 134 13.82 -1.44 -2.67
CA VAL A 134 14.46 -2.75 -2.64
C VAL A 134 14.05 -3.45 -1.36
N ILE A 135 13.42 -4.61 -1.50
CA ILE A 135 12.96 -5.48 -0.42
C ILE A 135 13.78 -6.77 -0.49
N PHE A 136 14.33 -7.20 0.64
CA PHE A 136 15.15 -8.41 0.69
C PHE A 136 15.05 -9.11 2.04
N GLY A 137 15.15 -10.44 2.02
CA GLY A 137 15.12 -11.29 3.21
C GLY A 137 16.49 -11.86 3.56
N PHE A 138 16.76 -12.03 4.85
CA PHE A 138 17.84 -12.87 5.35
C PHE A 138 17.27 -14.03 6.16
N ASN A 139 17.80 -15.21 5.93
CA ASN A 139 17.49 -16.35 6.78
C ASN A 139 18.10 -16.13 8.18
N LEU A 140 17.28 -16.25 9.20
CA LEU A 140 17.69 -16.33 10.60
C LEU A 140 18.23 -17.74 10.81
N VAL A 141 19.54 -17.82 11.10
CA VAL A 141 20.23 -19.06 11.49
C VAL A 141 19.88 -19.41 12.93
#